data_AF-A0A4U6VKR2-F1
#
_entry.id   AF-A0A4U6VKR2-F1
#
_cell.length_a   1.000
_cell.length_b   1.000
_cell.length_c   1.000
_cell.angle_alpha   90.00
_cell.angle_beta   90.00
_cell.angle_gamma   90.00
#
_symmetry.space_group_name_H-M   'P 1'
#
loop_
_entity.id
_entity.type
_entity.pdbx_description
1 polymer ?
#
loop_
_entity_poly.entity_id
_entity_poly.type
_entity_poly.pdbx_seq_one_letter_code
_entity_poly.pdbx_strand_id
1 'polypeptide(L)' 'MAAPPPPLPWLHNVLVEEILVRLPPDDPASLLRVAFACKRFARLVSGPGFRARFRGFHSTGAHAGLPLRRRLPLRHPRDH' A
#
# COMPACT_ATOMS: atom_id res chain seq x y z
N MET A 1 16.52 -28.35 -27.01
CA MET A 1 15.58 -27.86 -25.99
C MET A 1 16.37 -27.02 -24.99
N ALA A 2 16.10 -25.72 -24.89
CA ALA A 2 16.71 -24.88 -23.87
C ALA A 2 16.21 -25.35 -22.49
N ALA A 3 17.14 -25.54 -21.54
CA ALA A 3 16.77 -25.89 -20.18
C ALA A 3 15.92 -24.76 -19.58
N PRO A 4 14.84 -25.08 -18.83
CA PRO A 4 14.05 -24.04 -18.17
C PRO A 4 14.98 -23.27 -17.22
N PRO A 5 14.87 -21.92 -17.16
CA PRO A 5 15.69 -21.13 -16.26
C PRO A 5 15.52 -21.63 -14.83
N PRO A 6 16.60 -21.68 -14.02
CA PRO A 6 16.51 -22.12 -12.65
C PRO A 6 15.44 -21.28 -11.92
N PRO A 7 14.63 -21.87 -11.03
CA PRO A 7 13.63 -21.12 -10.30
C PRO A 7 14.32 -20.00 -9.55
N LEU A 8 13.91 -18.75 -9.81
CA LEU A 8 14.46 -17.56 -9.20
C LEU A 8 13.60 -17.21 -7.98
N PRO A 9 13.94 -17.67 -6.76
CA PRO A 9 13.16 -17.42 -5.54
C PRO A 9 13.17 -15.95 -5.08
N TRP A 10 13.81 -15.07 -5.84
CA TRP A 10 13.77 -13.63 -5.66
C TRP A 10 12.81 -12.98 -6.66
N LEU A 11 12.76 -13.48 -7.90
CA LEU A 11 11.81 -13.03 -8.92
C LEU A 11 10.36 -13.28 -8.49
N HIS A 12 10.05 -14.43 -7.88
CA HIS A 12 8.68 -14.68 -7.44
C HIS A 12 8.25 -13.70 -6.33
N ASN A 13 9.16 -13.23 -5.45
CA ASN A 13 8.82 -12.27 -4.40
C ASN A 13 8.48 -10.91 -5.02
N VAL A 14 9.27 -10.50 -6.02
CA VAL A 14 9.09 -9.24 -6.74
C VAL A 14 7.78 -9.25 -7.53
N LEU A 15 7.50 -10.32 -8.28
CA LEU A 15 6.26 -10.47 -9.04
C LEU A 15 5.03 -10.51 -8.13
N VAL A 16 5.11 -11.23 -7.01
CA VAL A 16 4.05 -11.27 -5.99
C VAL A 16 3.79 -9.88 -5.41
N GLU A 17 4.85 -9.15 -5.08
CA GLU A 17 4.74 -7.78 -4.58
C GLU A 17 4.10 -6.86 -5.62
N GLU A 18 4.44 -6.96 -6.91
CA GLU A 18 3.78 -6.19 -7.97
C GLU A 18 2.28 -6.51 -8.11
N ILE A 19 1.90 -7.79 -8.05
CA ILE A 19 0.49 -8.21 -8.12
C ILE A 19 -0.29 -7.66 -6.91
N LEU A 20 0.30 -7.78 -5.72
CA LEU A 20 -0.29 -7.30 -4.47
C LEU A 20 -0.39 -5.77 -4.42
N VAL A 21 0.59 -5.05 -4.97
CA VAL A 21 0.57 -3.58 -5.08
C VAL A 21 -0.58 -3.10 -5.96
N ARG A 22 -0.99 -3.88 -6.97
CA ARG A 22 -2.13 -3.54 -7.83
C ARG A 22 -3.50 -3.85 -7.22
N LEU A 23 -3.57 -4.56 -6.09
CA LEU A 23 -4.85 -4.86 -5.45
C LEU A 23 -5.50 -3.57 -4.92
N PRO A 24 -6.81 -3.35 -5.12
CA PRO A 24 -7.49 -2.15 -4.66
C PRO A 24 -7.38 -1.97 -3.13
N PRO A 25 -7.13 -0.74 -2.65
CA PRO A 25 -7.05 -0.45 -1.22
C PRO A 25 -8.43 -0.45 -0.54
N ASP A 26 -9.52 -0.36 -1.31
CA ASP A 26 -10.91 -0.39 -0.83
C ASP A 26 -11.33 -1.74 -0.23
N ASP A 27 -10.63 -2.84 -0.53
CA ASP A 27 -10.87 -4.15 0.09
C ASP A 27 -9.62 -4.69 0.82
N PRO A 28 -9.31 -4.15 2.01
CA PRO A 28 -8.17 -4.62 2.81
C PRO A 28 -8.31 -6.09 3.21
N ALA A 29 -9.54 -6.64 3.25
CA ALA A 29 -9.79 -8.02 3.59
C ALA A 29 -9.19 -9.00 2.56
N SER A 30 -9.22 -8.68 1.26
CA SER A 30 -8.57 -9.52 0.24
C SER A 30 -7.04 -9.50 0.36
N LEU A 31 -6.45 -8.35 0.68
CA LEU A 31 -5.01 -8.22 0.96
C LEU A 31 -4.60 -9.08 2.14
N LEU A 32 -5.40 -9.04 3.22
CA LEU A 32 -5.20 -9.87 4.39
C LEU A 32 -5.38 -11.36 4.06
N ARG A 33 -6.40 -11.75 3.29
CA ARG A 33 -6.58 -13.16 2.86
C ARG A 33 -5.36 -13.70 2.12
N VAL A 34 -4.74 -12.91 1.25
CA VAL A 34 -3.50 -13.32 0.57
C VAL A 34 -2.32 -13.40 1.54
N ALA A 35 -2.21 -12.45 2.49
CA ALA A 35 -1.19 -12.50 3.53
C ALA A 35 -1.33 -13.75 4.42
N PHE A 36 -2.57 -14.19 4.71
CA PHE A 36 -2.86 -15.38 5.50
C PHE A 36 -2.71 -16.69 4.71
N ALA A 37 -2.71 -16.67 3.38
CA ALA A 37 -2.56 -17.87 2.56
C ALA A 37 -1.20 -18.56 2.72
N CYS A 38 -0.11 -17.81 3.00
CA CYS A 38 1.16 -18.41 3.44
C CYS A 38 2.06 -17.46 4.23
N LYS A 39 2.90 -18.02 5.13
CA LYS A 39 3.87 -17.26 5.95
C LYS A 39 4.85 -16.41 5.14
N ARG A 40 5.07 -16.73 3.87
CA ARG A 40 5.91 -15.95 2.96
C ARG A 40 5.19 -14.67 2.51
N PHE A 41 3.93 -14.76 2.13
CA PHE A 41 3.11 -13.58 1.78
C PHE A 41 2.94 -12.65 2.98
N ALA A 42 2.70 -13.19 4.17
CA ALA A 42 2.65 -12.39 5.40
C ALA A 42 3.92 -11.54 5.61
N ARG A 43 5.10 -12.13 5.39
CA ARG A 43 6.39 -11.41 5.48
C ARG A 43 6.56 -10.37 4.38
N LEU A 44 6.12 -10.65 3.16
CA LEU A 44 6.18 -9.70 2.04
C LEU A 44 5.28 -8.49 2.27
N VAL A 45 3.99 -8.72 2.59
CA VAL A 45 3.00 -7.65 2.85
C VAL A 45 3.39 -6.81 4.07
N SER A 46 3.97 -7.45 5.09
CA SER A 46 4.47 -6.76 6.27
C SER A 46 5.81 -6.05 6.04
N GLY A 47 6.45 -6.19 4.88
CA GLY A 47 7.73 -5.55 4.58
C GLY A 47 7.63 -4.03 4.42
N PRO A 48 8.65 -3.25 4.82
CA PRO A 48 8.67 -1.80 4.61
C PRO A 48 8.67 -1.42 3.12
N GLY A 49 9.32 -2.23 2.26
CA GLY A 49 9.34 -2.03 0.80
C GLY A 49 7.96 -2.15 0.16
N PHE A 50 7.22 -3.21 0.49
CA PHE A 50 5.84 -3.41 0.06
C PHE A 50 4.95 -2.24 0.47
N ARG A 51 4.99 -1.83 1.74
CA ARG A 51 4.15 -0.73 2.25
C ARG A 51 4.44 0.60 1.57
N ALA A 52 5.71 0.89 1.28
CA ALA A 52 6.09 2.11 0.56
C ALA A 52 5.59 2.09 -0.89
N ARG A 53 5.75 0.96 -1.61
CA ARG A 53 5.27 0.79 -2.98
C ARG A 53 3.74 0.79 -3.07
N PHE A 54 3.07 0.09 -2.15
CA PHE A 54 1.61 0.06 -2.06
C PHE A 54 1.04 1.46 -1.84
N ARG A 55 1.60 2.21 -0.88
CA ARG A 55 1.21 3.61 -0.67
C ARG A 55 1.54 4.48 -1.87
N GLY A 56 2.72 4.37 -2.47
CA GLY A 56 3.10 5.17 -3.64
C GLY A 56 2.20 4.92 -4.86
N PHE A 57 1.82 3.67 -5.10
CA PHE A 57 0.94 3.27 -6.21
C PHE A 57 -0.51 3.75 -6.00
N HIS A 58 -1.02 3.71 -4.77
CA HIS A 58 -2.40 4.08 -4.43
C HIS A 58 -2.57 5.52 -3.91
N SER A 59 -1.47 6.22 -3.59
CA SER A 59 -1.52 7.61 -3.10
C SER A 59 -2.06 8.59 -4.16
N THR A 60 -2.14 8.17 -5.42
CA THR A 60 -2.76 8.93 -6.51
C THR A 60 -4.30 8.93 -6.45
N GLY A 61 -4.90 8.39 -5.39
CA GLY A 61 -6.34 8.45 -5.08
C GLY A 61 -6.73 9.46 -4.00
N ALA A 62 -5.80 10.22 -3.42
CA ALA A 62 -6.11 11.30 -2.48
C ALA A 62 -6.66 12.57 -3.19
N HIS A 63 -7.43 12.41 -4.27
CA HIS A 63 -8.28 13.47 -4.79
C HIS A 63 -9.57 13.64 -3.97
N ALA A 64 -9.78 12.87 -2.90
CA ALA A 64 -10.75 13.21 -1.86
C ALA A 64 -10.09 14.18 -0.87
N GLY A 65 -10.33 15.48 -1.11
CA GLY A 65 -9.87 16.57 -0.28
C GLY A 65 -10.22 16.35 1.19
N LEU A 66 -9.20 16.10 1.99
CA LEU A 66 -9.21 16.53 3.37
C LEU A 66 -8.17 17.64 3.46
N PRO A 67 -8.57 18.93 3.35
CA PRO A 67 -7.80 19.95 4.03
C PRO A 67 -7.78 19.50 5.49
N LEU A 68 -6.61 19.07 5.95
CA LEU A 68 -6.30 18.97 7.36
C LEU A 68 -6.91 20.21 8.00
N ARG A 69 -7.96 20.01 8.82
CA ARG A 69 -8.68 21.07 9.51
C ARG A 69 -7.70 21.85 10.39
N ARG A 70 -6.98 22.81 9.82
CA ARG A 70 -6.44 23.94 10.56
C ARG A 70 -7.64 24.81 10.90
N ARG A 71 -8.22 24.47 12.05
CA ARG A 71 -9.15 25.23 12.89
C ARG A 71 -9.27 26.69 12.43
N LEU A 72 -10.38 27.05 11.80
CA LEU A 72 -10.83 28.44 11.65
C LEU A 72 -11.59 28.86 12.94
N PRO A 73 -11.84 30.15 13.14
CA PRO A 73 -11.12 31.05 14.02
C PRO A 73 -11.89 31.29 15.34
N LEU A 74 -11.19 31.44 16.47
CA LEU A 74 -11.82 32.09 17.62
C LEU A 74 -11.79 33.60 17.39
N ARG A 75 -12.89 34.08 16.84
CA ARG A 75 -13.33 35.47 16.89
C ARG A 75 -13.31 35.92 18.36
N HIS A 76 -12.56 36.97 18.67
CA HIS A 76 -13.11 38.00 19.53
C HIS A 76 -12.76 39.40 19.04
N PRO A 77 -13.76 40.29 18.93
CA PRO A 77 -13.56 41.70 18.69
C PRO A 77 -13.24 42.41 20.01
N ARG A 78 -12.41 43.45 19.99
CA ARG A 78 -12.69 44.76 20.61
C ARG A 78 -11.50 45.70 20.52
N ASP A 79 -11.77 46.79 19.83
CA ASP A 79 -11.41 48.18 20.12
C ASP A 79 -10.34 48.45 21.19
N HIS A 80 -9.33 49.23 20.80
CA HIS A 80 -8.81 50.30 21.65
C HIS A 80 -8.24 51.45 20.83
#